data_AF-A0A2T6DA74-F1
#
_entry.id   AF-A0A2T6DA74-F1
#
_cell.length_a   1.000
_cell.length_b   1.000
_cell.length_c   1.000
_cell.angle_alpha   90.00
_cell.angle_beta   90.00
_cell.angle_gamma   90.00
#
_symmetry.space_group_name_H-M   'P 1'
#
loop_
_entity.id
_entity.type
_entity.pdbx_description
1 polymer ?
#
loop_
_entity_poly.entity_id
_entity_poly.type
_entity_poly.pdbx_seq_one_letter_code
_entity_poly.pdbx_strand_id
1 'polypeptide(L)'
;MAEAVQGRRAAKAIVDRGYRGRRWVEGTEVLTPNRPPNGQSKAQSARMRARFRRRSAIEPVISHLKHQYRLLRCFLKGFSGDQINLMLAASAWNLRKWMRQLASFWLRLLLLLYFPLSPKIA
;
A
#
# COMPACT_ATOMS: atom_id res chain seq x y z
N MET A 1 6.79 15.13 -5.91
CA MET A 1 7.33 13.73 -5.82
C MET A 1 6.68 12.77 -6.82
N ALA A 2 5.36 12.55 -6.81
CA ALA A 2 4.72 11.64 -7.78
C ALA A 2 4.96 12.08 -9.25
N GLU A 3 4.88 13.39 -9.52
CA GLU A 3 5.14 13.95 -10.85
C GLU A 3 6.61 13.83 -11.26
N ALA A 4 7.53 14.04 -10.32
CA ALA A 4 8.97 13.87 -10.55
C ALA A 4 9.34 12.41 -10.88
N VAL A 5 8.59 11.44 -10.36
CA VAL A 5 8.82 10.01 -10.64
C VAL A 5 8.14 9.56 -11.93
N GLN A 6 6.94 10.08 -12.24
CA GLN A 6 6.15 9.64 -13.39
C GLN A 6 6.31 10.52 -14.63
N GLY A 7 6.97 11.68 -14.53
CA GLY A 7 7.07 12.68 -15.58
C GLY A 7 5.74 13.34 -15.96
N ARG A 8 4.65 13.06 -15.22
CA ARG A 8 3.30 13.55 -15.52
C ARG A 8 2.53 13.91 -14.26
N ARG A 9 1.67 14.91 -14.38
CA ARG A 9 0.74 15.34 -13.32
C ARG A 9 -0.38 14.32 -13.13
N ALA A 10 -0.69 14.02 -11.87
CA ALA A 10 -1.82 13.15 -11.55
C ALA A 10 -3.12 13.92 -11.78
N ALA A 11 -4.05 13.37 -12.56
CA ALA A 11 -5.36 14.02 -12.75
C ALA A 11 -6.22 14.04 -11.47
N LYS A 12 -5.99 13.07 -10.57
CA LYS A 12 -6.77 12.89 -9.34
C LYS A 12 -5.86 12.56 -8.16
N ALA A 13 -6.02 13.29 -7.07
CA ALA A 13 -5.35 13.04 -5.80
C ALA A 13 -6.39 12.56 -4.77
N ILE A 14 -6.08 11.49 -4.04
CA ILE A 14 -6.94 10.99 -2.95
C ILE A 14 -6.40 11.52 -1.65
N VAL A 15 -7.25 12.11 -0.82
CA VAL A 15 -6.89 12.66 0.50
C VAL A 15 -7.80 12.11 1.59
N ASP A 16 -7.38 12.28 2.83
CA ASP A 16 -8.13 11.82 3.99
C ASP A 16 -9.31 12.75 4.28
N ARG A 17 -10.31 12.23 5.01
CA ARG A 17 -11.54 12.97 5.29
C ARG A 17 -11.32 14.29 6.02
N GLY A 18 -10.24 14.40 6.79
CA GLY A 18 -9.86 15.63 7.51
C GLY A 18 -9.25 16.73 6.64
N TYR A 19 -9.02 16.49 5.35
CA TYR A 19 -8.47 17.50 4.45
C TYR A 19 -9.43 18.67 4.25
N ARG A 20 -8.98 19.89 4.59
CA ARG A 20 -9.74 21.14 4.47
C ARG A 20 -9.28 22.05 3.32
N GLY A 21 -8.39 21.57 2.45
CA GLY A 21 -7.84 22.38 1.36
C GLY A 21 -8.76 22.49 0.14
N ARG A 22 -8.25 23.10 -0.93
CA ARG A 22 -9.02 23.34 -2.17
C ARG A 22 -9.32 22.01 -2.89
N ARG A 23 -10.50 21.92 -3.50
CA ARG A 23 -10.92 20.76 -4.30
C ARG A 23 -10.13 20.60 -5.61
N TRP A 24 -9.60 21.71 -6.13
CA TRP A 24 -8.78 21.72 -7.34
C TRP A 24 -7.46 22.41 -7.03
N VAL A 25 -6.37 21.73 -7.33
CA VAL A 25 -5.01 22.25 -7.18
C VAL A 25 -4.31 22.09 -8.51
N GLU A 26 -4.12 23.21 -9.21
CA GLU A 26 -3.39 23.29 -10.47
C GLU A 26 -3.78 22.20 -11.50
N GLY A 27 -5.10 22.00 -11.69
CA GLY A 27 -5.64 21.01 -12.63
C GLY A 27 -5.77 19.58 -12.08
N THR A 28 -5.34 19.32 -10.84
CA THR A 28 -5.56 18.05 -10.14
C THR A 28 -6.84 18.10 -9.31
N GLU A 29 -7.75 17.15 -9.51
CA GLU A 29 -8.95 17.01 -8.67
C GLU A 29 -8.59 16.30 -7.35
N VAL A 30 -8.91 16.92 -6.22
CA VAL A 30 -8.75 16.34 -4.89
C VAL A 30 -10.03 15.62 -4.48
N LEU A 31 -9.92 14.31 -4.29
CA LEU A 31 -10.99 13.40 -3.89
C LEU A 31 -10.92 13.10 -2.40
N THR A 32 -11.99 13.48 -1.70
CA THR A 32 -12.18 13.21 -0.26
C THR A 32 -13.29 12.16 -0.08
N PRO A 33 -13.20 11.25 0.91
CA PRO A 33 -14.26 10.31 1.22
C PRO A 33 -15.48 11.05 1.77
N ASN A 34 -16.42 11.39 0.88
CA ASN A 34 -17.65 12.10 1.17
C ASN A 34 -18.88 11.29 0.75
N ARG A 35 -20.06 11.75 1.17
CA ARG A 35 -21.34 11.18 0.74
C ARG A 35 -21.43 11.24 -0.79
N PRO A 36 -21.81 10.14 -1.46
CA PRO A 36 -21.97 10.15 -2.91
C PRO A 36 -23.03 11.19 -3.32
N PRO A 37 -22.81 11.95 -4.39
CA PRO A 37 -23.79 12.91 -4.89
C PRO A 37 -25.08 12.22 -5.36
N ASN A 38 -26.19 12.96 -5.33
CA ASN A 38 -27.49 12.48 -5.77
C ASN A 38 -27.42 12.03 -7.24
N GLY A 39 -27.99 10.86 -7.54
CA GLY A 39 -27.96 10.26 -8.89
C GLY A 39 -26.69 9.47 -9.23
N GLN A 40 -25.69 9.38 -8.34
CA GLN A 40 -24.51 8.56 -8.61
C GLN A 40 -24.84 7.06 -8.60
N SER A 41 -24.45 6.35 -9.67
CA SER A 41 -24.66 4.91 -9.77
C SER A 41 -23.99 4.14 -8.63
N LYS A 42 -24.65 3.06 -8.18
CA LYS A 42 -24.10 2.12 -7.17
C LYS A 42 -22.71 1.61 -7.57
N ALA A 43 -22.49 1.35 -8.86
CA ALA A 43 -21.20 0.87 -9.37
C ALA A 43 -20.08 1.92 -9.23
N GLN A 44 -20.38 3.18 -9.54
CA GLN A 44 -19.41 4.28 -9.38
C GLN A 44 -19.05 4.50 -7.91
N SER A 45 -20.06 4.48 -7.04
CA SER A 45 -19.87 4.56 -5.59
C SER A 45 -18.99 3.41 -5.06
N ALA A 46 -19.20 2.19 -5.53
CA ALA A 46 -18.39 1.03 -5.16
C ALA A 46 -16.92 1.17 -5.61
N ARG A 47 -16.69 1.64 -6.84
CA ARG A 47 -15.33 1.91 -7.36
C ARG A 47 -14.61 2.98 -6.54
N MET A 48 -15.31 4.05 -6.12
CA MET A 48 -14.72 5.07 -5.24
C MET A 48 -14.37 4.50 -3.86
N ARG A 49 -15.30 3.76 -3.23
CA ARG A 49 -15.03 3.10 -1.94
C ARG A 49 -13.83 2.15 -2.01
N ALA A 50 -13.70 1.37 -3.08
CA ALA A 50 -12.55 0.49 -3.28
C ALA A 50 -11.22 1.27 -3.36
N ARG A 51 -11.21 2.43 -4.02
CA ARG A 51 -10.03 3.30 -4.08
C ARG A 51 -9.63 3.82 -2.69
N PHE A 52 -10.58 4.33 -1.92
CA PHE A 52 -10.30 4.81 -0.55
C PHE A 52 -9.80 3.68 0.36
N ARG A 53 -10.41 2.49 0.30
CA ARG A 53 -9.95 1.32 1.09
C ARG A 53 -8.51 0.90 0.75
N ARG A 54 -8.13 0.95 -0.53
CA ARG A 54 -6.73 0.65 -0.93
C ARG A 54 -5.75 1.63 -0.28
N ARG A 55 -6.09 2.91 -0.18
CA ARG A 55 -5.25 3.91 0.50
C ARG A 55 -5.12 3.60 2.01
N SER A 56 -6.24 3.35 2.68
CA SER A 56 -6.20 2.99 4.11
C SER A 56 -5.43 1.69 4.38
N ALA A 57 -5.34 0.77 3.42
CA ALA A 57 -4.53 -0.44 3.55
C ALA A 57 -3.01 -0.18 3.40
N ILE A 58 -2.58 0.86 2.68
CA ILE A 58 -1.15 1.16 2.50
C ILE A 58 -0.58 2.05 3.62
N GLU A 59 -1.41 2.84 4.29
CA GLU A 59 -0.97 3.74 5.38
C GLU A 59 -0.27 2.99 6.52
N PRO A 60 -0.80 1.86 7.03
CA PRO A 60 -0.09 1.05 8.02
C PRO A 60 1.25 0.55 7.52
N VAL A 61 1.36 0.19 6.23
CA VAL A 61 2.63 -0.26 5.64
C VAL A 61 3.64 0.88 5.61
N ILE A 62 3.23 2.08 5.20
CA ILE A 62 4.10 3.27 5.20
C ILE A 62 4.54 3.62 6.63
N SER A 63 3.61 3.56 7.60
CA SER A 63 3.93 3.76 9.02
C SER A 63 4.95 2.73 9.52
N HIS A 64 4.75 1.46 9.16
CA HIS A 64 5.67 0.40 9.51
C HIS A 64 7.06 0.59 8.88
N LEU A 65 7.13 1.01 7.61
CA LEU A 65 8.40 1.37 6.96
C LEU A 65 9.11 2.52 7.68
N LYS A 66 8.36 3.57 8.05
CA LYS A 66 8.85 4.72 8.83
C LYS A 66 9.50 4.30 10.13
N HIS A 67 8.82 3.48 10.93
CA HIS A 67 9.24 3.17 12.29
C HIS A 67 10.14 1.92 12.39
N GLN A 68 9.86 0.86 11.65
CA GLN A 68 10.59 -0.43 11.76
C GLN A 68 11.67 -0.63 10.70
N TYR A 69 11.61 0.07 9.57
CA TYR A 69 12.59 -0.06 8.47
C TYR A 69 13.44 1.19 8.31
N ARG A 70 13.57 1.99 9.39
CA ARG A 70 14.46 3.16 9.48
C ARG A 70 14.25 4.21 8.39
N LEU A 71 13.09 4.22 7.74
CA LEU A 71 12.80 5.18 6.67
C LEU A 71 12.83 6.63 7.17
N LEU A 72 12.52 6.86 8.46
CA LEU A 72 12.64 8.19 9.10
C LEU A 72 14.08 8.61 9.45
N ARG A 73 15.05 7.70 9.42
CA ARG A 73 16.44 7.94 9.84
C ARG A 73 17.38 7.71 8.67
N CYS A 74 17.35 8.62 7.70
CA CYS A 74 18.24 8.63 6.56
C CYS A 74 19.58 9.28 6.94
N PHE A 75 20.69 8.55 6.78
CA PHE A 75 22.05 9.08 6.98
C PHE A 75 22.75 9.40 5.65
N LEU A 76 22.06 9.18 4.54
CA LEU A 76 22.57 9.46 3.20
C LEU A 76 22.31 10.93 2.84
N LYS A 77 23.22 11.53 2.06
CA LYS A 77 23.20 12.97 1.79
C LYS A 77 22.18 13.33 0.70
N GLY A 78 21.30 14.27 1.02
CA GLY A 78 20.40 14.93 0.08
C GLY A 78 19.29 14.02 -0.48
N PHE A 79 18.56 14.55 -1.46
CA PHE A 79 17.37 13.89 -2.04
C PHE A 79 17.67 12.53 -2.66
N SER A 80 18.83 12.38 -3.33
CA SER A 80 19.26 11.09 -3.88
C SER A 80 19.46 10.05 -2.77
N GLY A 81 19.98 10.48 -1.61
CA GLY A 81 20.13 9.62 -0.43
C GLY A 81 18.78 9.16 0.12
N ASP A 82 17.80 10.06 0.21
CA ASP A 82 16.44 9.73 0.65
C ASP A 82 15.76 8.71 -0.27
N GLN A 83 15.95 8.84 -1.58
CA GLN A 83 15.44 7.88 -2.56
C GLN A 83 16.04 6.49 -2.35
N ILE A 84 17.37 6.41 -2.14
CA ILE A 84 18.06 5.14 -1.88
C ILE A 84 17.55 4.52 -0.57
N ASN A 85 17.45 5.30 0.50
CA ASN A 85 16.95 4.81 1.79
C ASN A 85 15.51 4.29 1.68
N LEU A 86 14.65 4.98 0.90
CA LEU A 86 13.29 4.53 0.60
C LEU A 86 13.27 3.18 -0.13
N MET A 87 14.09 3.02 -1.16
CA MET A 87 14.17 1.77 -1.91
C MET A 87 14.67 0.62 -1.05
N LEU A 88 15.69 0.84 -0.21
CA LEU A 88 16.23 -0.18 0.69
C LEU A 88 15.22 -0.59 1.76
N ALA A 89 14.54 0.36 2.39
CA ALA A 89 13.48 0.09 3.37
C ALA A 89 12.34 -0.73 2.75
N ALA A 90 11.90 -0.37 1.55
CA ALA A 90 10.85 -1.10 0.82
C ALA A 90 11.30 -2.52 0.44
N SER A 91 12.54 -2.68 -0.02
CA SER A 91 13.13 -3.99 -0.35
C SER A 91 13.20 -4.90 0.88
N ALA A 92 13.70 -4.40 2.01
CA ALA A 92 13.75 -5.15 3.26
C ALA A 92 12.37 -5.64 3.72
N TRP A 93 11.34 -4.80 3.61
CA TRP A 93 9.95 -5.19 3.88
C TRP A 93 9.45 -6.30 2.96
N ASN A 94 9.76 -6.21 1.66
CA ASN A 94 9.37 -7.22 0.67
C ASN A 94 10.08 -8.56 0.91
N LEU A 95 11.39 -8.53 1.15
CA LEU A 95 12.17 -9.73 1.48
C LEU A 95 11.62 -10.44 2.71
N ARG A 96 11.27 -9.69 3.78
CA ARG A 96 10.64 -10.29 4.98
C ARG A 96 9.30 -10.96 4.69
N LYS A 97 8.50 -10.46 3.74
CA LYS A 97 7.26 -11.12 3.32
C LYS A 97 7.55 -12.41 2.58
N TRP A 98 8.49 -12.39 1.63
CA TRP A 98 8.87 -13.59 0.88
C TRP A 98 9.45 -14.68 1.78
N MET A 99 10.33 -14.32 2.73
CA MET A 99 10.86 -15.29 3.70
C MET A 99 9.74 -15.94 4.54
N ARG A 100 8.74 -15.15 4.98
CA ARG A 100 7.59 -15.69 5.72
C ARG A 100 6.72 -16.62 4.88
N GLN A 101 6.50 -16.29 3.61
CA GLN A 101 5.76 -17.13 2.67
C GLN A 101 6.50 -18.43 2.40
N LEU A 102 7.81 -18.35 2.17
CA LEU A 102 8.69 -19.50 1.96
C LEU A 102 8.67 -20.42 3.20
N ALA A 103 8.84 -19.87 4.40
CA ALA A 103 8.76 -20.64 5.65
C ALA A 103 7.39 -21.31 5.83
N SER A 104 6.30 -20.60 5.53
CA SER A 104 4.94 -21.16 5.60
C SER A 104 4.70 -22.26 4.57
N PHE A 105 5.27 -22.13 3.37
CA PHE A 105 5.23 -23.15 2.33
C PHE A 105 5.94 -24.42 2.79
N TRP A 106 7.19 -24.31 3.26
CA TRP A 106 7.96 -25.46 3.76
C TRP A 106 7.29 -26.13 4.96
N LEU A 107 6.75 -25.36 5.91
CA LEU A 107 6.03 -25.92 7.05
C LEU A 107 4.82 -26.74 6.60
N ARG A 108 4.01 -26.23 5.64
CA ARG A 108 2.87 -26.96 5.10
C ARG A 108 3.30 -28.22 4.36
N LEU A 109 4.38 -28.14 3.58
CA LEU A 109 4.93 -29.29 2.89
C LEU A 109 5.36 -30.38 3.89
N LEU A 110 6.11 -30.02 4.94
CA LEU A 110 6.53 -30.94 5.98
C LEU A 110 5.33 -31.58 6.70
N LEU A 111 4.30 -30.80 7.02
CA LEU A 111 3.07 -31.31 7.64
C LEU A 111 2.34 -32.32 6.75
N LEU A 112 2.24 -32.04 5.44
CA LEU A 112 1.63 -32.97 4.48
C LEU A 112 2.44 -34.26 4.33
N LEU A 113 3.76 -34.18 4.42
CA LEU A 113 4.65 -35.35 4.35
C LEU A 113 4.59 -36.20 5.64
N TYR A 114 4.45 -35.57 6.81
CA TYR A 114 4.46 -36.26 8.11
C TYR A 114 3.08 -36.77 8.55
N PHE A 115 2.01 -36.08 8.17
CA PHE A 115 0.63 -36.52 8.29
C PHE A 115 0.06 -36.72 6.86
N PRO A 116 0.45 -37.80 6.14
CA PRO A 116 -0.27 -38.15 4.95
C PRO A 116 -1.72 -38.37 5.37
N LEU A 117 -2.67 -37.69 4.71
CA LEU A 117 -4.10 -37.86 4.95
C LEU A 117 -4.41 -39.35 4.98
N SER A 118 -4.68 -39.92 6.17
CA SER A 118 -5.15 -41.30 6.26
C SER A 118 -6.34 -41.42 5.31
N PRO A 119 -6.32 -42.37 4.36
CA PRO A 119 -7.46 -42.56 3.48
C PRO A 119 -8.67 -42.82 4.38
N LYS A 120 -9.74 -42.06 4.20
CA LYS A 120 -11.03 -42.37 4.82
C LYS A 120 -11.41 -43.76 4.32
N ILE A 121 -11.27 -44.76 5.19
CA ILE A 121 -11.78 -46.11 4.95
C ILE A 121 -13.30 -45.96 4.88
N ALA A 122 -13.84 -46.29 3.71
CA ALA A 122 -15.28 -46.35 3.43
C ALA A 122 -15.94 -47.54 4.12
#